data_AF-A0AAI8BDN8-F1
#
_entry.id   AF-A0AAI8BDN8-F1
#
_cell.length_a   1.000
_cell.length_b   1.000
_cell.length_c   1.000
_cell.angle_alpha   90.00
_cell.angle_beta   90.00
_cell.angle_gamma   90.00
#
_symmetry.space_group_name_H-M   'P 1'
#
loop_
_entity.id
_entity.type
_entity.pdbx_description
1 polymer ?
#
loop_
_entity_poly.entity_id
_entity_poly.type
_entity_poly.pdbx_seq_one_letter_code
_entity_poly.pdbx_strand_id
1 'polypeptide(L)' 'MDDLIFTSKTHVARIRVMETTSGLYRGYVYLSHATEGPNDDHPYQTDIHRERYDLALDDAKILAQRLLREFE' A
#
# COMPACT_ATOMS: atom_id res chain seq x y z
N MET A 1 12.89 5.08 4.96
CA MET A 1 11.48 4.99 4.57
C MET A 1 11.03 3.59 4.91
N ASP A 2 10.31 3.45 6.01
CA ASP A 2 9.85 2.15 6.52
C ASP A 2 8.65 1.66 5.69
N ASP A 3 8.78 0.46 5.15
CA ASP A 3 7.66 -0.24 4.53
C ASP A 3 6.75 -0.79 5.65
N LEU A 4 5.46 -0.49 5.60
CA LEU A 4 4.50 -1.08 6.53
C LEU A 4 3.91 -2.35 5.92
N ILE A 5 3.92 -3.46 6.65
CA ILE A 5 3.38 -4.73 6.15
C ILE A 5 2.14 -5.08 6.97
N PHE A 6 1.02 -5.26 6.27
CA PHE A 6 -0.20 -5.83 6.81
C PHE A 6 -0.36 -7.24 6.26
N THR A 7 -0.72 -8.19 7.12
CA THR A 7 -0.93 -9.58 6.72
C THR A 7 -2.34 -9.99 7.11
N SER A 8 -3.06 -10.62 6.19
CA SER A 8 -4.25 -11.41 6.49
C SER A 8 -3.93 -12.91 6.38
N LYS A 9 -4.95 -13.77 6.52
CA LYS A 9 -4.82 -15.23 6.51
C LYS A 9 -4.26 -15.77 5.19
N THR A 10 -4.65 -15.16 4.07
CA THR A 10 -4.33 -15.61 2.72
C THR A 10 -3.46 -14.61 1.96
N HIS A 11 -3.44 -13.33 2.35
CA HIS A 11 -2.78 -12.25 1.61
C HIS A 11 -1.89 -11.38 2.49
N VAL A 12 -0.92 -10.73 1.88
CA VAL A 12 0.01 -9.77 2.47
C VAL A 12 -0.08 -8.47 1.67
N ALA A 13 -0.35 -7.36 2.35
CA ALA A 13 -0.33 -6.02 1.78
C ALA A 13 0.87 -5.25 2.32
N ARG A 14 1.84 -4.96 1.46
CA ARG A 14 2.98 -4.11 1.77
C ARG A 14 2.70 -2.68 1.31
N ILE A 15 2.80 -1.75 2.23
CA ILE A 15 2.61 -0.33 2.03
C ILE A 15 3.96 0.35 1.90
N ARG A 16 4.10 1.19 0.89
CA ARG A 16 5.26 2.02 0.64
C ARG A 16 4.80 3.41 0.25
N VAL A 17 5.24 4.43 0.95
CA VAL A 17 4.97 5.82 0.58
C VAL A 17 6.21 6.38 -0.09
N MET A 18 6.04 6.96 -1.27
CA MET A 18 7.11 7.60 -2.02
C MET A 18 6.81 9.08 -2.19
N GLU A 19 7.84 9.91 -2.09
CA GLU A 19 7.78 11.31 -2.50
C GLU A 19 7.86 11.39 -4.03
N THR A 20 6.97 12.19 -4.61
CA THR A 20 6.89 12.48 -6.03
C THR A 20 7.78 13.67 -6.39
N THR A 21 8.07 13.84 -7.67
CA THR A 21 8.88 14.97 -8.18
C THR A 21 8.32 16.36 -7.85
N SER A 22 7.04 16.44 -7.46
CA SER A 22 6.37 17.68 -7.07
C SER A 22 6.48 18.00 -5.58
N GLY A 23 7.22 17.19 -4.78
CA GLY A 23 7.31 17.32 -3.32
C GLY A 23 6.07 16.81 -2.57
N LEU A 24 5.19 16.09 -3.26
CA LEU A 24 4.01 15.46 -2.67
C LEU A 24 4.27 13.98 -2.43
N TYR A 25 3.62 13.40 -1.44
CA TYR A 25 3.70 11.99 -1.09
C TYR A 25 2.57 11.20 -1.72
N ARG A 26 2.88 10.00 -2.22
CA ARG A 26 1.91 9.04 -2.74
C ARG A 26 2.11 7.68 -2.09
N GLY A 27 0.99 7.07 -1.68
CA GLY A 27 0.98 5.73 -1.11
C GLY A 27 0.86 4.67 -2.19
N TYR A 28 1.64 3.60 -2.05
CA TYR A 28 1.64 2.42 -2.90
C TYR A 28 1.39 1.20 -2.01
N VAL A 29 0.48 0.33 -2.42
CA VAL A 29 0.11 -0.89 -1.72
C VAL A 29 0.32 -2.06 -2.67
N TYR A 30 1.28 -2.90 -2.32
CA TYR A 30 1.59 -4.13 -3.02
C TYR A 30 0.85 -5.26 -2.32
N LEU A 31 -0.17 -5.78 -2.98
CA LEU A 31 -0.89 -6.97 -2.51
C LEU A 31 -0.21 -8.20 -3.09
N SER A 32 0.03 -9.21 -2.27
CA SER A 32 0.55 -10.50 -2.71
C SER A 32 -0.12 -11.60 -1.90
N HIS A 33 -0.27 -12.79 -2.46
CA HIS A 33 -0.74 -13.92 -1.70
C HIS A 33 0.33 -14.32 -0.66
N ALA A 34 -0.06 -14.87 0.48
CA ALA A 34 0.88 -15.31 1.50
C ALA A 34 1.65 -16.58 1.07
N THR A 35 1.08 -17.36 0.14
CA THR A 35 1.66 -18.62 -0.34
C THR A 35 2.18 -18.59 -1.77
N GLU A 36 1.68 -17.70 -2.62
CA GLU A 36 2.31 -17.40 -3.90
C GLU A 36 3.28 -16.26 -3.64
N GLY A 37 4.57 -16.46 -3.92
CA GLY A 37 5.58 -15.40 -3.87
C GLY A 37 5.16 -14.17 -4.68
N PRO A 38 5.89 -13.05 -4.61
CA PRO A 38 5.42 -11.75 -5.08
C PRO A 38 4.86 -11.86 -6.50
N ASN A 39 3.54 -11.96 -6.60
CA ASN A 39 2.87 -12.00 -7.89
C ASN A 39 3.13 -10.64 -8.54
N ASP A 40 3.26 -10.64 -9.86
CA ASP A 40 3.55 -9.48 -10.72
C ASP A 40 2.37 -8.46 -10.73
N ASP A 41 1.63 -8.40 -9.63
CA ASP A 41 0.50 -7.53 -9.41
C ASP A 41 0.97 -6.09 -9.31
N HIS A 42 0.30 -5.25 -10.09
CA HIS A 42 0.61 -3.84 -10.14
C HIS A 42 0.28 -3.22 -8.77
N PRO A 43 1.18 -2.38 -8.21
CA PRO A 43 0.90 -1.74 -6.93
C PRO A 43 -0.35 -0.87 -7.03
N TYR A 44 -1.27 -1.06 -6.09
CA TYR A 44 -2.41 -0.18 -5.90
C TYR A 44 -1.93 1.15 -5.35
N GLN A 45 -2.33 2.25 -5.96
CA GLN A 45 -1.87 3.58 -5.59
C GLN A 45 -3.00 4.33 -4.91
N THR A 46 -2.67 5.22 -3.96
CA THR A 46 -3.65 6.17 -3.45
C THR A 46 -4.07 7.12 -4.58
N ASP A 47 -5.37 7.40 -4.66
CA ASP A 47 -5.95 8.33 -5.65
C ASP A 47 -5.41 9.75 -5.50
N ILE A 48 -5.13 10.15 -4.27
CA ILE A 48 -4.74 11.52 -3.91
C ILE A 48 -3.26 11.56 -3.55
N HIS A 49 -2.57 12.58 -4.07
CA HIS A 49 -1.24 12.96 -3.62
C HIS A 49 -1.38 13.86 -2.38
N ARG A 50 -0.67 13.54 -1.30
CA ARG A 50 -0.73 14.30 -0.05
C ARG A 50 0.51 15.14 0.15
N GLU A 51 0.35 16.31 0.76
CA GLU A 51 1.46 17.20 1.09
C GLU A 51 2.31 16.67 2.25
N ARG A 52 1.78 15.73 3.03
CA ARG A 52 2.44 15.16 4.21
C ARG A 52 2.54 13.65 4.08
N TYR A 53 3.71 13.12 4.45
CA TYR A 53 3.98 11.68 4.49
C TYR A 53 2.96 10.93 5.35
N ASP A 54 2.64 11.43 6.54
CA ASP A 54 1.72 10.78 7.47
C ASP A 54 0.30 10.63 6.90
N LEU A 55 -0.15 11.63 6.12
CA LEU A 55 -1.46 11.58 5.45
C LEU A 55 -1.46 10.57 4.31
N ALA A 56 -0.43 10.56 3.47
CA ALA A 56 -0.29 9.56 2.41
C ALA A 56 -0.22 8.14 2.98
N LEU A 57 0.45 7.98 4.13
CA LEU A 57 0.54 6.71 4.83
C LEU A 57 -0.82 6.28 5.39
N ASP A 58 -1.60 7.19 5.96
CA ASP A 58 -2.94 6.88 6.49
C ASP A 58 -3.90 6.42 5.39
N ASP A 59 -3.93 7.13 4.25
CA ASP A 59 -4.71 6.71 3.08
C ASP A 59 -4.26 5.33 2.57
N ALA A 60 -2.95 5.10 2.50
CA ALA A 60 -2.41 3.82 2.05
C ALA A 60 -2.75 2.67 3.02
N LYS A 61 -2.81 2.93 4.33
CA LYS A 61 -3.27 1.97 5.34
C LYS A 61 -4.73 1.61 5.15
N ILE A 62 -5.59 2.62 4.93
CA ILE A 62 -7.01 2.40 4.67
C ILE A 62 -7.20 1.56 3.40
N LEU A 63 -6.44 1.88 2.34
CA LEU A 63 -6.45 1.12 1.09
C LEU A 63 -5.99 -0.32 1.30
N ALA A 64 -4.88 -0.54 2.00
CA ALA A 64 -4.35 -1.88 2.29
C ALA A 64 -5.33 -2.72 3.10
N GLN A 65 -5.95 -2.16 4.14
CA GLN A 65 -6.96 -2.86 4.93
C GLN A 65 -8.20 -3.20 4.11
N ARG A 66 -8.60 -2.31 3.19
CA ARG A 66 -9.73 -2.56 2.29
C ARG A 66 -9.42 -3.69 1.31
N LEU A 67 -8.25 -3.65 0.66
CA LEU A 67 -7.78 -4.70 -0.25
C LEU A 67 -7.68 -6.04 0.48
N LEU A 68 -7.07 -6.08 1.66
CA LEU A 68 -6.98 -7.32 2.43
C LEU A 68 -8.35 -7.94 2.75
N ARG A 69 -9.40 -7.13 2.97
CA ARG A 69 -10.76 -7.65 3.19
C ARG A 69 -11.47 -8.04 1.91
N GLU A 70 -11.16 -7.37 0.80
CA GLU A 70 -11.76 -7.65 -0.51
C GLU A 70 -11.22 -8.95 -1.12
N PHE A 71 -9.97 -9.28 -0.81
CA PHE A 71 -9.27 -10.48 -1.26
C PHE A 71 -9.21 -11.60 -0.18
N GLU A 72 -9.81 -11.41 0.99
CA GLU A 72 -9.95 -12.46 2.01
C GLU A 72 -11.08 -13.46 1.66
#